data_AF-A0A7I8VFH8-F1
#
_entry.id   AF-A0A7I8VFH8-F1
#
_cell.length_a   1.000
_cell.length_b   1.000
_cell.length_c   1.000
_cell.angle_alpha   90.00
_cell.angle_beta   90.00
_cell.angle_gamma   90.00
#
_symmetry.space_group_name_H-M   'P 1'
#
loop_
_entity.id
_entity.type
_entity.pdbx_description
1 polymer ?
#
loop_
_entity_poly.entity_id
_entity_poly.type
_entity_poly.pdbx_seq_one_letter_code
_entity_poly.pdbx_strand_id
1 'polypeptide(L)'
;MQKVPLKQVVLLGSTSLVILLHILSLALPYWTKTPYLYSGLFRVCTTVSSVSVCGDVEYKKDAIRAVIAFMFIGLIVLIAVLGLIIAFLTLLSSQSEQRKKIGLAISYGVAGNQKEKC
;
A
#
# COMPACT_ATOMS: atom_id res chain seq x y z
N MET A 1 -14.28 -14.44 16.99
CA MET A 1 -13.03 -13.86 16.46
C MET A 1 -12.71 -14.52 15.12
N GLN A 2 -12.79 -13.76 14.03
CA GLN A 2 -12.50 -14.26 12.67
C GLN A 2 -10.99 -14.36 12.51
N LYS A 3 -10.45 -15.58 12.37
CA LYS A 3 -9.01 -15.78 12.13
C LYS A 3 -8.70 -15.27 10.73
N VAL A 4 -8.15 -14.06 10.62
CA VAL A 4 -7.60 -13.56 9.35
C VAL A 4 -6.46 -14.51 8.97
N PRO A 5 -6.45 -15.08 7.75
CA PRO A 5 -5.37 -15.96 7.34
C PRO A 5 -4.05 -15.19 7.36
N LEU A 6 -3.04 -15.74 8.02
CA LEU A 6 -1.70 -15.13 8.16
C LEU A 6 -1.14 -14.61 6.82
N LYS A 7 -1.40 -15.33 5.73
CA LYS A 7 -1.01 -14.95 4.36
C LYS A 7 -1.54 -13.57 3.95
N GLN A 8 -2.77 -13.20 4.33
CA GLN A 8 -3.34 -11.89 4.00
C GLN A 8 -2.71 -10.76 4.80
N VAL A 9 -2.40 -11.00 6.08
CA VAL A 9 -1.72 -10.02 6.93
C VAL A 9 -0.30 -9.76 6.41
N VAL A 10 0.42 -10.81 6.06
CA VAL A 10 1.77 -10.70 5.46
C VAL A 10 1.71 -9.97 4.11
N LEU A 11 0.73 -10.28 3.25
CA LEU A 11 0.56 -9.60 1.98
C LEU A 11 0.30 -8.09 2.18
N LEU A 12 -0.68 -7.71 3.00
CA LEU A 12 -1.00 -6.31 3.27
C LEU A 12 0.16 -5.54 3.91
N GLY A 13 0.84 -6.18 4.87
CA GLY A 13 2.01 -5.62 5.53
C GLY A 13 3.16 -5.35 4.56
N SER A 14 3.48 -6.35 3.72
CA SER A 14 4.54 -6.21 2.71
C SER A 14 4.20 -5.16 1.65
N THR A 15 2.95 -5.09 1.15
CA THR A 15 2.55 -4.05 0.19
C THR A 15 2.63 -2.65 0.80
N SER A 16 2.20 -2.49 2.06
CA SER A 16 2.29 -1.21 2.76
C SER A 16 3.74 -0.77 2.93
N LEU A 17 4.63 -1.71 3.27
CA LEU A 17 6.07 -1.43 3.39
C LEU A 17 6.69 -1.01 2.06
N VAL A 18 6.35 -1.69 0.95
CA VAL A 18 6.84 -1.34 -0.39
C VAL A 18 6.43 0.07 -0.80
N ILE A 19 5.18 0.47 -0.50
CA ILE A 19 4.69 1.82 -0.77
C ILE A 19 5.47 2.85 0.05
N LEU A 20 5.70 2.59 1.34
CA LEU A 20 6.50 3.48 2.20
C LEU A 20 7.92 3.64 1.68
N LEU A 21 8.57 2.54 1.28
CA LEU A 21 9.92 2.57 0.71
C LEU A 21 9.97 3.33 -0.63
N HIS A 22 8.92 3.21 -1.47
CA HIS A 22 8.82 4.00 -2.71
C HIS A 22 8.71 5.51 -2.43
N ILE A 23 7.87 5.91 -1.48
CA ILE A 23 7.71 7.32 -1.10
C ILE A 23 9.03 7.86 -0.52
N LEU A 24 9.70 7.09 0.35
CA LEU A 24 11.00 7.46 0.90
C LEU A 24 12.05 7.60 -0.20
N SER A 25 12.09 6.67 -1.16
CA SER A 25 12.99 6.75 -2.31
C SER A 25 12.76 8.03 -3.11
N LEU A 26 11.51 8.41 -3.38
CA LEU A 26 11.18 9.66 -4.08
C LEU A 26 11.61 10.92 -3.30
N ALA A 27 11.46 10.92 -1.97
CA ALA A 27 11.72 12.07 -1.12
C ALA A 27 13.22 12.30 -0.83
N LEU A 28 14.01 11.23 -0.78
CA LEU A 28 15.39 11.29 -0.33
C LEU A 28 16.36 11.80 -1.41
N PRO A 29 17.30 12.70 -1.08
CA PRO A 29 18.25 13.27 -2.03
C PRO A 29 19.49 12.38 -2.28
N TYR A 30 19.34 11.05 -2.25
CA TYR A 30 20.46 10.10 -2.32
C TYR A 30 20.48 9.26 -3.59
N TRP A 31 19.84 9.72 -4.67
CA TRP A 31 19.82 9.01 -5.95
C TRP A 31 21.17 9.06 -6.67
N THR A 32 21.91 10.15 -6.51
CA THR A 32 23.26 10.29 -7.05
C THR A 32 24.14 10.96 -6.00
N LYS A 33 25.32 10.37 -5.76
CA LYS A 33 26.29 10.88 -4.80
C LYS A 33 27.59 11.18 -5.51
N THR A 34 28.07 12.41 -5.36
CA THR A 34 29.42 12.84 -5.71
C THR A 34 30.08 13.49 -4.49
N PRO A 35 31.41 13.72 -4.48
CA PRO A 35 32.17 14.05 -3.26
C PRO A 35 31.69 15.29 -2.47
N TYR A 36 30.83 16.14 -3.04
CA TYR A 36 30.30 17.34 -2.39
C TYR A 36 28.83 17.62 -2.76
N LEU A 37 28.16 16.67 -3.42
CA LEU A 37 26.81 16.87 -3.94
C LEU A 37 26.00 15.57 -3.83
N TYR A 38 24.82 15.72 -3.23
CA TYR A 38 23.79 14.72 -3.10
C TYR A 38 22.60 15.15 -3.95
N SER A 39 22.30 14.40 -5.01
CA SER A 39 21.18 14.69 -5.89
C SER A 39 20.06 13.70 -5.67
N GLY A 40 18.86 14.22 -5.42
CA GLY A 40 17.61 13.49 -5.51
C GLY A 40 16.88 13.75 -6.81
N LEU A 41 15.62 13.29 -6.84
CA LEU A 41 14.69 13.59 -7.93
C LEU A 41 14.16 15.02 -7.88
N PHE A 42 13.99 15.58 -6.69
CA PHE A 42 13.36 16.91 -6.50
C PHE A 42 14.30 17.95 -5.91
N ARG A 43 15.29 17.52 -5.12
CA ARG A 43 16.25 18.40 -4.44
C ARG A 43 17.68 17.99 -4.74
N VAL A 44 18.56 18.98 -4.77
CA VAL A 44 20.01 18.80 -4.77
C VAL A 44 20.55 19.47 -3.52
N CYS A 45 21.41 18.77 -2.80
CA CYS A 45 22.11 19.26 -1.63
C CYS A 45 23.60 19.29 -1.92
N THR A 46 24.25 20.44 -1.70
CA THR A 46 25.69 20.61 -1.83
C THR A 46 26.31 20.87 -0.47
N THR A 47 27.45 20.25 -0.19
CA THR A 47 28.17 20.42 1.07
C THR A 47 29.47 21.18 0.83
N VAL A 48 29.58 22.37 1.42
CA VAL A 48 30.79 23.21 1.36
C VAL A 48 31.30 23.38 2.79
N SER A 49 32.52 22.89 3.06
CA SER A 49 33.23 23.08 4.33
C SER A 49 32.35 22.86 5.58
N SER A 50 31.61 21.74 5.63
CA SER A 50 30.66 21.31 6.69
C SER A 50 29.24 21.90 6.67
N VAL A 51 28.94 22.86 5.79
CA VAL A 51 27.58 23.39 5.62
C VAL A 51 26.90 22.73 4.43
N SER A 52 25.74 22.13 4.65
CA SER A 52 24.88 21.59 3.59
C SER A 52 23.79 22.57 3.19
N VAL A 53 23.78 23.00 1.92
CA VAL A 53 22.73 23.83 1.35
C VAL A 53 21.91 22.97 0.39
N CYS A 54 20.59 22.94 0.55
CA CYS A 54 19.69 22.19 -0.32
C CYS A 54 18.80 23.16 -1.10
N GLY A 55 18.72 22.94 -2.41
CA GLY A 55 17.84 23.69 -3.32
C GLY A 55 17.00 22.74 -4.18
N ASP A 56 15.95 23.29 -4.79
CA ASP A 56 15.14 22.57 -5.75
C ASP A 56 15.89 22.44 -7.10
N VAL A 57 15.66 21.34 -7.81
CA VAL A 57 16.32 21.09 -9.10
C VAL A 57 15.64 21.90 -10.19
N GLU A 58 16.19 23.08 -10.47
CA GLU A 58 15.68 24.03 -11.49
C GLU A 58 15.85 23.50 -12.92
N TYR A 59 16.90 22.71 -13.19
CA TYR A 59 17.16 22.05 -14.47
C TYR A 59 17.29 20.52 -14.30
N LYS A 60 16.22 19.79 -14.63
CA LYS A 60 16.27 18.32 -14.68
C LYS A 60 16.69 17.85 -16.07
N LYS A 61 17.79 17.09 -16.14
CA LYS A 61 18.15 16.30 -17.34
C LYS A 61 16.97 15.42 -17.75
N ASP A 62 16.77 15.21 -19.04
CA ASP A 62 15.63 14.42 -19.58
C ASP A 62 15.54 13.02 -18.97
N ALA A 63 16.69 12.39 -18.70
CA ALA A 63 16.78 11.11 -18.01
C ALA A 63 16.15 11.14 -16.60
N ILE A 64 16.36 12.19 -15.82
CA ILE A 64 15.79 12.32 -14.46
C ILE A 64 14.30 12.55 -14.53
N ARG A 65 13.80 13.31 -15.53
CA ARG A 65 12.36 13.50 -15.75
C ARG A 65 11.65 12.18 -16.05
N ALA A 66 12.23 11.35 -16.91
CA ALA A 66 11.68 10.04 -17.23
C ALA A 66 11.59 9.15 -15.97
N VAL A 67 12.66 9.10 -15.17
CA VAL A 67 12.68 8.34 -13.91
C VAL A 67 11.59 8.82 -12.95
N ILE A 68 11.39 10.13 -12.80
CA ILE A 68 10.32 10.68 -11.96
C ILE A 68 8.95 10.20 -12.45
N ALA A 69 8.70 10.28 -13.77
CA ALA A 69 7.43 9.85 -14.35
C ALA A 69 7.17 8.36 -14.09
N PHE A 70 8.17 7.50 -14.30
CA PHE A 70 8.04 6.06 -14.03
C PHE A 70 7.78 5.77 -12.55
N MET A 71 8.44 6.49 -11.63
CA MET A 71 8.20 6.32 -10.19
C MET A 71 6.78 6.72 -9.78
N PHE A 72 6.23 7.81 -10.34
CA PHE A 72 4.84 8.20 -10.10
C PHE A 72 3.84 7.20 -10.68
N ILE A 73 4.07 6.73 -11.91
CA ILE A 73 3.22 5.69 -12.54
C ILE A 73 3.24 4.42 -11.67
N GLY A 74 4.43 3.98 -11.25
CA GLY A 74 4.57 2.82 -10.36
C GLY A 74 3.81 2.99 -9.05
N LEU A 75 3.89 4.17 -8.42
CA LEU A 75 3.15 4.48 -7.20
C LEU A 75 1.63 4.43 -7.41
N ILE A 76 1.13 5.01 -8.50
CA ILE A 76 -0.30 4.99 -8.83
C ILE A 76 -0.80 3.55 -9.01
N VAL A 77 -0.04 2.71 -9.74
CA VAL A 77 -0.37 1.31 -9.93
C VAL A 77 -0.39 0.55 -8.60
N LEU A 78 0.60 0.76 -7.73
CA LEU A 78 0.66 0.15 -6.40
C LEU A 78 -0.56 0.52 -5.54
N ILE A 79 -0.96 1.80 -5.53
CA ILE A 79 -2.12 2.27 -4.78
C ILE A 79 -3.41 1.66 -5.35
N ALA A 80 -3.55 1.59 -6.68
CA ALA A 80 -4.71 0.99 -7.32
C ALA A 80 -4.84 -0.49 -6.97
N VAL A 81 -3.74 -1.25 -7.03
CA VAL A 81 -3.71 -2.67 -6.63
C VAL A 81 -4.07 -2.83 -5.16
N LEU A 82 -3.54 -1.99 -4.26
CA LEU A 82 -3.89 -2.03 -2.84
C LEU A 82 -5.39 -1.77 -2.62
N GLY A 83 -5.95 -0.78 -3.33
CA GLY A 83 -7.38 -0.47 -3.30
C GLY A 83 -8.25 -1.66 -3.74
N LEU A 84 -7.86 -2.34 -4.83
CA LEU A 84 -8.55 -3.55 -5.32
C LEU A 84 -8.48 -4.70 -4.31
N ILE A 85 -7.32 -4.92 -3.67
CA ILE A 85 -7.16 -5.94 -2.62
C ILE A 85 -8.10 -5.64 -1.46
N ILE A 86 -8.13 -4.39 -0.98
CA ILE A 86 -9.01 -3.99 0.13
C ILE A 86 -10.48 -4.19 -0.25
N ALA A 87 -10.90 -3.75 -1.44
CA ALA A 87 -12.26 -3.94 -1.93
C ALA A 87 -12.65 -5.42 -2.03
N PHE A 88 -11.73 -6.28 -2.48
CA PHE A 88 -11.98 -7.71 -2.53
C PHE A 88 -12.13 -8.32 -1.13
N LEU A 89 -11.32 -7.89 -0.17
CA LEU A 89 -11.41 -8.35 1.22
C LEU A 89 -12.72 -7.92 1.89
N THR A 90 -13.20 -6.70 1.64
CA THR A 90 -14.49 -6.24 2.19
C THR A 90 -15.67 -7.01 1.58
N LEU A 91 -15.63 -7.32 0.27
CA LEU A 91 -16.63 -8.16 -0.39
C LEU A 91 -16.66 -9.59 0.19
N LEU A 92 -15.50 -10.22 0.41
CA LEU A 92 -15.41 -11.54 1.04
C LEU A 92 -15.92 -11.53 2.47
N SER A 93 -15.59 -10.49 3.25
CA SER A 93 -16.10 -10.33 4.61
C SER A 93 -17.63 -10.25 4.63
N SER A 94 -18.22 -9.47 3.72
CA SER A 94 -19.68 -9.36 3.57
C SER A 94 -20.35 -10.70 3.24
N GLN A 95 -19.77 -11.49 2.33
CA GLN A 95 -20.28 -12.83 2.01
C GLN A 95 -20.22 -13.79 3.22
N SER A 96 -19.15 -13.71 4.02
CA SER A 96 -19.01 -14.53 5.22
C SER A 96 -20.08 -14.22 6.28
N GLU A 97 -20.46 -12.94 6.40
CA GLU A 97 -21.52 -12.47 7.29
C GLU A 97 -22.89 -13.04 6.88
N GLN A 98 -23.19 -12.99 5.58
CA GLN A 98 -24.46 -13.50 5.02
C GLN A 98 -24.61 -15.01 5.24
N ARG A 99 -23.54 -15.79 5.02
CA ARG A 99 -23.58 -17.25 5.28
C ARG A 99 -23.86 -17.57 6.75
N LYS A 100 -23.33 -16.80 7.70
CA LYS A 100 -23.64 -16.99 9.13
C LYS A 100 -25.11 -16.71 9.43
N LYS A 101 -25.67 -15.63 8.87
CA LYS A 101 -27.10 -15.28 9.05
C LYS A 101 -28.02 -16.37 8.50
N ILE A 102 -27.73 -16.90 7.30
CA ILE A 102 -28.51 -17.99 6.69
C ILE A 102 -28.38 -19.28 7.50
N GLY A 103 -27.17 -19.65 7.96
CA GLY A 103 -26.95 -20.84 8.78
C GLY A 103 -27.70 -20.80 10.12
N LEU A 104 -27.73 -19.63 10.78
CA LEU A 104 -28.52 -19.43 12.00
C LEU A 104 -30.02 -19.56 11.71
N ALA A 105 -30.53 -18.92 10.65
CA ALA A 105 -31.94 -19.00 10.28
C ALA A 105 -32.41 -20.43 10.00
N ILE A 106 -31.59 -21.24 9.33
CA ILE A 106 -31.85 -22.67 9.11
C ILE A 106 -31.86 -23.44 10.44
N SER A 107 -30.89 -23.19 11.34
CA SER A 107 -30.82 -23.85 12.63
C SER A 107 -32.04 -23.58 13.52
N TYR A 108 -32.56 -22.34 13.53
CA TYR A 108 -33.77 -21.99 14.29
C TYR A 108 -35.05 -22.53 13.63
N GLY A 109 -35.13 -22.54 12.30
CA GLY A 109 -36.25 -23.10 11.56
C GLY A 109 -36.41 -24.62 11.74
N VAL A 110 -35.29 -25.35 11.85
CA VAL A 110 -35.28 -26.80 12.13
C VAL A 110 -35.68 -27.10 13.58
N ALA A 111 -35.28 -26.28 14.55
CA ALA A 111 -35.64 -26.48 15.96
C ALA A 111 -37.14 -26.20 16.26
N GLY A 112 -37.77 -25.29 15.50
CA GLY A 112 -39.20 -24.99 15.65
C GLY A 112 -40.12 -26.11 15.16
N ASN A 113 -39.75 -26.78 14.06
CA ASN A 113 -40.58 -27.84 13.44
C ASN A 113 -40.55 -29.19 14.20
N GLN A 114 -39.71 -29.33 15.23
CA GLN A 114 -39.64 -30.55 16.03
C GLN A 114 -40.57 -30.53 17.26
N LYS A 115 -41.16 -29.38 17.62
CA LYS A 115 -42.08 -29.25 18.75
C LYS A 115 -43.56 -29.52 18.41
N GLU A 116 -43.92 -29.63 17.14
CA GLU A 116 -45.31 -29.85 16.69
C GLU A 116 -45.65 -31.33 16.40
N LYS A 117 -44.72 -32.26 16.67
CA LYS A 117 -44.91 -33.70 16.42
C LYS A 117 -44.96 -34.59 17.68
N CYS A 118 -45.18 -34.01 18.86
CA CYS A 118 -45.37 -34.76 20.10
C CYS A 118 -46.72 -34.42 20.73
#